data_AF-A0A3M2BD63-F1
#
_entry.id   AF-A0A3M2BD63-F1
#
_cell.length_a   1.000
_cell.length_b   1.000
_cell.length_c   1.000
_cell.angle_alpha   90.00
_cell.angle_beta   90.00
_cell.angle_gamma   90.00
#
_symmetry.space_group_name_H-M   'P 1'
#
loop_
_entity.id
_entity.type
_entity.pdbx_description
1 polymer ?
#
loop_
_entity_poly.entity_id
_entity_poly.type
_entity_poly.pdbx_seq_one_letter_code
_entity_poly.pdbx_strand_id
1 'polypeptide(L)'
;TGNRKEDFAHVIPLSSAVRNRLWILNIGAPNVKSWTKWALNNDVHPYVVSFIRFDNSMLYQPPSRKDEYASFPSPRAWARIVSPLVKRGFSSQDIFVGAVGRAAGVAFHAYLQELKDMPDIDKILSGKETFDKKKYKDRVSIQYAITTSLFGRCSKDLQLITPAMTRIIDHIPPEIGAIFVALLLRADDRRLAAATVANRHVIEWATRHRQLIEAENNDGHV
;
A
#
# COMPACT_ATOMS: atom_id res chain seq x y z
N THR A 1 -24.43 0.71 20.95
CA THR A 1 -23.24 0.61 20.10
C THR A 1 -23.65 1.05 18.71
N GLY A 2 -22.94 1.97 18.06
CA GLY A 2 -23.35 2.51 16.74
C GLY A 2 -23.24 1.51 15.58
N ASN A 3 -22.98 0.24 15.88
CA ASN A 3 -22.80 -0.85 14.91
C ASN A 3 -24.14 -1.21 14.29
N ARG A 4 -24.11 -1.59 13.01
CA ARG A 4 -25.27 -2.11 12.29
C ARG A 4 -25.41 -3.61 12.55
N LYS A 5 -26.59 -4.17 12.28
CA LYS A 5 -26.85 -5.61 12.48
C LYS A 5 -25.92 -6.47 11.62
N GLU A 6 -25.60 -5.97 10.43
CA GLU A 6 -24.71 -6.56 9.45
C GLU A 6 -23.22 -6.43 9.81
N ASP A 7 -22.85 -5.61 10.80
CA ASP A 7 -21.45 -5.47 11.24
C ASP A 7 -21.04 -6.60 12.20
N PHE A 8 -21.97 -7.48 12.58
CA PHE A 8 -21.77 -8.63 13.48
C PHE A 8 -20.91 -8.25 14.71
N ALA A 9 -21.25 -7.15 15.37
CA ALA A 9 -20.51 -6.67 16.52
C ALA A 9 -21.50 -6.16 17.57
N HIS A 10 -21.87 -7.00 18.54
CA HIS A 10 -22.72 -6.68 19.72
C HIS A 10 -23.62 -5.44 19.52
N VAL A 11 -24.71 -5.64 18.80
CA VAL A 11 -25.52 -4.54 18.26
C VAL A 11 -26.68 -4.21 19.20
N ILE A 12 -26.65 -3.00 19.77
CA ILE A 12 -27.82 -2.39 20.43
C ILE A 12 -28.35 -1.32 19.47
N PRO A 13 -29.47 -1.54 18.78
CA PRO A 13 -29.97 -0.59 17.80
C PRO A 13 -30.36 0.74 18.46
N LEU A 14 -29.94 1.85 17.86
CA LEU A 14 -30.41 3.18 18.27
C LEU A 14 -31.92 3.29 18.07
N SER A 15 -32.63 3.77 19.10
CA SER A 15 -34.07 4.01 19.03
C SER A 15 -34.43 5.06 17.98
N SER A 16 -35.65 5.00 17.46
CA SER A 16 -36.16 5.96 16.47
C SER A 16 -36.07 7.41 16.97
N ALA A 17 -36.36 7.65 18.25
CA ALA A 17 -36.27 8.97 18.88
C ALA A 17 -34.84 9.56 18.85
N VAL A 18 -33.81 8.73 19.01
CA VAL A 18 -32.40 9.16 18.93
C VAL A 18 -31.98 9.36 17.48
N ARG A 19 -32.34 8.42 16.59
CA ARG A 19 -32.02 8.53 15.15
C ARG A 19 -32.60 9.81 14.52
N ASN A 20 -33.79 10.25 14.96
CA ASN A 20 -34.43 11.47 14.46
C ASN A 20 -33.67 12.77 14.79
N ARG A 21 -32.69 12.72 15.69
CA ARG A 21 -31.89 13.88 16.11
C ARG A 21 -30.42 13.77 15.70
N LEU A 22 -30.06 12.73 14.94
CA LEU A 22 -28.70 12.48 14.48
C LEU A 22 -28.66 12.38 12.96
N TRP A 23 -27.56 12.82 12.37
CA TRP A 23 -27.23 12.49 11.00
C TRP A 23 -26.41 11.21 11.00
N ILE A 24 -26.90 10.16 10.34
CA ILE A 24 -26.21 8.87 10.23
C ILE A 24 -25.60 8.78 8.84
N LEU A 25 -24.29 8.96 8.76
CA LEU A 25 -23.53 8.82 7.52
C LEU A 25 -22.99 7.39 7.41
N ASN A 26 -23.36 6.72 6.34
CA ASN A 26 -22.90 5.37 6.03
C ASN A 26 -21.66 5.47 5.15
N ILE A 27 -20.48 5.27 5.74
CA ILE A 27 -19.22 5.19 4.97
C ILE A 27 -19.09 3.77 4.43
N GLY A 28 -18.76 3.66 3.14
CA GLY A 28 -18.54 2.38 2.46
C GLY A 28 -17.25 1.68 2.90
N ALA A 29 -16.96 0.54 2.25
CA ALA A 29 -15.70 -0.16 2.44
C ALA A 29 -14.50 0.75 2.12
N PRO A 30 -13.36 0.58 2.81
CA PRO A 30 -12.20 1.43 2.58
C PRO A 30 -11.64 1.23 1.18
N ASN A 31 -11.39 2.35 0.48
CA ASN A 31 -10.73 2.35 -0.81
C ASN A 31 -9.21 2.21 -0.63
N VAL A 32 -8.59 1.25 -1.33
CA VAL A 32 -7.16 0.96 -1.21
C VAL A 32 -6.27 2.12 -1.68
N LYS A 33 -6.64 2.82 -2.77
CA LYS A 33 -5.86 3.96 -3.27
C LYS A 33 -5.86 5.10 -2.24
N SER A 34 -7.04 5.42 -1.69
CA SER A 34 -7.20 6.44 -0.64
C SER A 34 -6.43 6.08 0.63
N TRP A 35 -6.54 4.83 1.08
CA TRP A 35 -5.78 4.35 2.24
C TRP A 35 -4.28 4.37 1.99
N THR A 36 -3.82 3.96 0.81
CA THR A 36 -2.40 3.99 0.43
C THR A 36 -1.86 5.41 0.48
N LYS A 37 -2.57 6.38 -0.09
CA LYS A 37 -2.20 7.79 -0.02
C LYS A 37 -2.04 8.24 1.44
N TRP A 38 -3.05 7.97 2.27
CA TRP A 38 -2.99 8.29 3.70
C TRP A 38 -1.80 7.61 4.40
N ALA A 39 -1.59 6.31 4.14
CA ALA A 39 -0.57 5.49 4.79
C ALA A 39 0.85 5.97 4.50
N LEU A 40 1.12 6.38 3.26
CA LEU A 40 2.42 6.95 2.85
C LEU A 40 2.75 8.25 3.61
N ASN A 41 1.73 9.04 3.96
CA ASN A 41 1.90 10.29 4.69
C ASN A 41 1.83 10.14 6.22
N ASN A 42 1.53 8.94 6.72
CA ASN A 42 1.32 8.66 8.15
C ASN A 42 2.28 7.60 8.70
N ASP A 43 3.47 7.51 8.10
CA ASP A 43 4.56 6.65 8.56
C ASP A 43 4.11 5.18 8.74
N VAL A 44 3.33 4.66 7.79
CA VAL A 44 3.04 3.22 7.71
C VAL A 44 4.21 2.52 7.05
N HIS A 45 4.63 1.36 7.58
CA HIS A 45 5.77 0.63 7.06
C HIS A 45 5.61 0.32 5.55
N PRO A 46 6.60 0.62 4.69
CA PRO A 46 6.49 0.46 3.24
C PRO A 46 6.03 -0.93 2.80
N TYR A 47 6.53 -2.00 3.44
CA TYR A 47 6.12 -3.37 3.12
C TYR A 47 4.66 -3.69 3.47
N VAL A 48 4.08 -3.01 4.44
CA VAL A 48 2.64 -3.14 4.72
C VAL A 48 1.85 -2.46 3.60
N VAL A 49 2.27 -1.26 3.18
CA VAL A 49 1.64 -0.56 2.07
C VAL A 49 1.75 -1.37 0.76
N SER A 50 2.93 -1.93 0.48
CA SER A 50 3.15 -2.72 -0.73
C SER A 50 2.37 -4.03 -0.74
N PHE A 51 2.24 -4.70 0.41
CA PHE A 51 1.42 -5.90 0.52
C PHE A 51 -0.05 -5.61 0.21
N ILE A 52 -0.59 -4.53 0.76
CA ILE A 52 -1.99 -4.14 0.47
C ILE A 52 -2.19 -3.73 -0.98
N ARG A 53 -1.19 -3.10 -1.62
CA ARG A 53 -1.24 -2.79 -3.05
C ARG A 53 -1.11 -4.03 -3.94
N PHE A 54 -0.40 -5.05 -3.47
CA PHE A 54 -0.25 -6.33 -4.14
C PHE A 54 -1.54 -7.15 -4.06
N ASP A 55 -2.19 -7.20 -2.89
CA ASP A 55 -3.49 -7.81 -2.69
C ASP A 55 -4.46 -6.84 -1.99
N ASN A 56 -5.20 -6.12 -2.82
CA ASN A 56 -6.18 -5.11 -2.39
C ASN A 56 -7.24 -5.68 -1.43
N SER A 57 -7.58 -6.97 -1.56
CA SER A 57 -8.60 -7.61 -0.71
C SER A 57 -8.14 -7.73 0.74
N MET A 58 -6.84 -7.64 1.01
CA MET A 58 -6.27 -7.76 2.35
C MET A 58 -6.40 -6.49 3.19
N LEU A 59 -6.87 -5.36 2.63
CA LEU A 59 -7.05 -4.14 3.42
C LEU A 59 -8.18 -4.28 4.45
N TYR A 60 -9.29 -4.89 4.05
CA TYR A 60 -10.48 -4.99 4.86
C TYR A 60 -11.30 -6.24 4.50
N GLN A 61 -11.47 -7.12 5.47
CA GLN A 61 -12.33 -8.30 5.38
C GLN A 61 -13.08 -8.39 6.70
N PRO A 62 -14.34 -7.93 6.77
CA PRO A 62 -15.09 -7.94 8.03
C PRO A 62 -15.31 -9.37 8.52
N PRO A 63 -15.46 -9.56 9.85
CA PRO A 63 -15.74 -10.88 10.41
C PRO A 63 -17.05 -11.43 9.86
N SER A 64 -17.10 -12.75 9.69
CA SER A 64 -18.31 -13.44 9.28
C SER A 64 -19.12 -13.87 10.50
N ARG A 65 -20.41 -14.13 10.32
CA ARG A 65 -21.28 -14.65 11.39
C ARG A 65 -20.78 -15.95 12.04
N LYS A 66 -19.94 -16.73 11.34
CA LYS A 66 -19.36 -17.97 11.86
C LYS A 66 -18.18 -17.74 12.80
N ASP A 67 -17.59 -16.54 12.77
CA ASP A 67 -16.38 -16.20 13.51
C ASP A 67 -16.40 -14.72 13.94
N GLU A 68 -17.41 -14.36 14.74
CA GLU A 68 -17.68 -12.99 15.18
C GLU A 68 -16.55 -12.39 16.05
N TYR A 69 -15.79 -13.26 16.72
CA TYR A 69 -14.76 -12.88 17.69
C TYR A 69 -13.34 -12.90 17.12
N ALA A 70 -13.15 -13.31 15.87
CA ALA A 70 -11.83 -13.35 15.26
C ALA A 70 -11.26 -11.96 14.99
N SER A 71 -9.94 -11.88 15.07
CA SER A 71 -9.19 -10.76 14.49
C SER A 71 -9.33 -10.79 12.97
N PHE A 72 -9.39 -9.60 12.37
CA PHE A 72 -9.64 -9.45 10.94
C PHE A 72 -8.86 -8.25 10.38
N PRO A 73 -8.53 -8.25 9.08
CA PRO A 73 -7.78 -7.16 8.51
C PRO A 73 -8.64 -5.91 8.43
N SER A 74 -8.06 -4.77 8.82
CA SER A 74 -8.67 -3.46 8.70
C SER A 74 -7.60 -2.40 8.51
N PRO A 75 -7.93 -1.23 7.90
CA PRO A 75 -7.01 -0.08 7.81
C PRO A 75 -6.29 0.23 9.13
N ARG A 76 -7.03 0.15 10.25
CA ARG A 76 -6.50 0.39 11.59
C ARG A 76 -5.53 -0.70 12.02
N ALA A 77 -5.87 -1.98 11.84
CA ALA A 77 -4.99 -3.09 12.24
C ALA A 77 -3.65 -3.03 11.50
N TRP A 78 -3.68 -2.77 10.18
CA TRP A 78 -2.47 -2.61 9.38
C TRP A 78 -1.62 -1.43 9.84
N ALA A 79 -2.22 -0.25 10.01
CA ALA A 79 -1.49 0.97 10.32
C ALA A 79 -1.02 1.05 11.78
N ARG A 80 -1.82 0.59 12.73
CA ARG A 80 -1.60 0.79 14.18
C ARG A 80 -1.07 -0.43 14.90
N ILE A 81 -1.13 -1.62 14.31
CA ILE A 81 -0.65 -2.86 14.92
C ILE A 81 0.47 -3.46 14.07
N VAL A 82 0.17 -3.90 12.84
CA VAL A 82 1.14 -4.61 11.99
C VAL A 82 2.34 -3.74 11.65
N SER A 83 2.13 -2.52 11.15
CA SER A 83 3.21 -1.60 10.78
C SER A 83 4.20 -1.34 11.95
N PRO A 84 3.75 -0.98 13.16
CA PRO A 84 4.65 -0.84 14.32
C PRO A 84 5.35 -2.13 14.75
N LEU A 85 4.77 -3.31 14.52
CA LEU A 85 5.41 -4.59 14.81
C LEU A 85 6.55 -4.87 13.83
N VAL A 86 6.32 -4.68 12.53
CA VAL A 86 7.36 -4.84 11.50
C VAL A 86 8.51 -3.86 11.74
N LYS A 87 8.22 -2.60 12.08
CA LYS A 87 9.24 -1.59 12.42
C LYS A 87 10.13 -1.98 13.60
N ARG A 88 9.60 -2.75 14.55
CA ARG A 88 10.33 -3.27 15.72
C ARG A 88 11.06 -4.58 15.42
N GLY A 89 11.01 -5.07 14.18
CA GLY A 89 11.67 -6.31 13.78
C GLY A 89 10.89 -7.58 14.08
N PHE A 90 9.61 -7.49 14.47
CA PHE A 90 8.79 -8.68 14.63
C PHE A 90 8.46 -9.27 13.26
N SER A 91 8.69 -10.58 13.11
CA SER A 91 8.46 -11.31 11.87
C SER A 91 7.74 -12.65 12.04
N SER A 92 7.27 -12.98 13.25
CA SER A 92 6.57 -14.25 13.50
C SER A 92 5.17 -14.26 12.87
N GLN A 93 4.82 -15.39 12.25
CA GLN A 93 3.50 -15.60 11.66
C GLN A 93 2.38 -15.45 12.69
N ASP A 94 2.53 -16.02 13.88
CA ASP A 94 1.48 -16.03 14.91
C ASP A 94 1.13 -14.61 15.39
N ILE A 95 2.11 -13.72 15.42
CA ILE A 95 1.91 -12.31 15.75
C ILE A 95 1.01 -11.64 14.71
N PHE A 96 1.26 -11.88 13.42
CA PHE A 96 0.44 -11.30 12.36
C PHE A 96 -0.95 -11.92 12.30
N VAL A 97 -1.05 -13.24 12.52
CA VAL A 97 -2.34 -13.94 12.64
C VAL A 97 -3.18 -13.36 13.78
N GLY A 98 -2.56 -13.08 14.94
CA GLY A 98 -3.24 -12.43 16.05
C GLY A 98 -3.66 -10.98 15.78
N ALA A 99 -3.01 -10.28 14.84
CA ALA A 99 -3.29 -8.88 14.54
C ALA A 99 -4.39 -8.68 13.48
N VAL A 100 -4.40 -9.51 12.44
CA VAL A 100 -5.26 -9.34 11.25
C VAL A 100 -6.03 -10.61 10.87
N GLY A 101 -5.99 -11.65 11.70
CA GLY A 101 -6.63 -12.93 11.41
C GLY A 101 -5.76 -13.87 10.59
N ARG A 102 -6.15 -15.15 10.53
CA ARG A 102 -5.34 -16.24 9.96
C ARG A 102 -4.98 -16.01 8.50
N ALA A 103 -5.97 -15.76 7.65
CA ALA A 103 -5.76 -15.64 6.20
C ALA A 103 -4.78 -14.51 5.87
N ALA A 104 -5.06 -13.30 6.36
CA ALA A 104 -4.22 -12.13 6.12
C ALA A 104 -2.84 -12.23 6.80
N GLY A 105 -2.78 -12.78 8.02
CA GLY A 105 -1.54 -12.90 8.78
C GLY A 105 -0.55 -13.88 8.14
N VAL A 106 -1.03 -15.04 7.69
CA VAL A 106 -0.21 -16.03 6.96
C VAL A 106 0.25 -15.47 5.62
N ALA A 107 -0.65 -14.84 4.85
CA ALA A 107 -0.31 -14.25 3.56
C ALA A 107 0.75 -13.14 3.71
N PHE A 108 0.60 -12.26 4.70
CA PHE A 108 1.58 -11.22 4.96
C PHE A 108 2.94 -11.77 5.44
N HIS A 109 2.93 -12.81 6.28
CA HIS A 109 4.18 -13.48 6.67
C HIS A 109 4.91 -14.09 5.47
N ALA A 110 4.19 -14.81 4.61
CA ALA A 110 4.74 -15.39 3.39
C ALA A 110 5.31 -14.31 2.45
N TYR A 111 4.58 -13.20 2.30
CA TYR A 111 5.05 -12.02 1.57
C TYR A 111 6.39 -11.51 2.11
N LEU A 112 6.52 -11.34 3.44
CA LEU A 112 7.79 -10.92 4.06
C LEU A 112 8.94 -11.92 3.85
N GLN A 113 8.64 -13.24 3.81
CA GLN A 113 9.68 -14.23 3.48
C GLN A 113 10.17 -14.05 2.04
N GLU A 114 9.27 -13.78 1.10
CA GLU A 114 9.64 -13.56 -0.29
C GLU A 114 10.48 -12.29 -0.47
N LEU A 115 10.18 -11.23 0.30
CA LEU A 115 10.92 -9.98 0.24
C LEU A 115 12.39 -10.09 0.71
N LYS A 116 12.79 -11.20 1.33
CA LYS A 116 14.21 -11.46 1.63
C LYS A 116 15.08 -11.58 0.37
N ASP A 117 14.47 -11.93 -0.77
CA ASP A 117 15.15 -12.02 -2.06
C ASP A 117 15.23 -10.66 -2.81
N MET A 118 14.74 -9.57 -2.20
CA MET A 118 14.73 -8.24 -2.82
C MET A 118 16.16 -7.79 -3.18
N PRO A 119 16.35 -7.11 -4.31
CA PRO A 119 17.66 -6.54 -4.63
C PRO A 119 18.03 -5.42 -3.65
N ASP A 120 19.33 -5.17 -3.51
CA ASP A 120 19.83 -4.03 -2.76
C ASP A 120 19.56 -2.73 -3.53
N ILE A 121 18.44 -2.09 -3.18
CA ILE A 121 17.97 -0.87 -3.85
C ILE A 121 18.99 0.26 -3.74
N ASP A 122 19.73 0.38 -2.64
CA ASP A 122 20.68 1.47 -2.44
C ASP A 122 21.92 1.29 -3.32
N LYS A 123 22.39 0.04 -3.50
CA LYS A 123 23.47 -0.24 -4.45
C LYS A 123 23.06 -0.01 -5.89
N ILE A 124 21.83 -0.35 -6.27
CA ILE A 124 21.34 -0.08 -7.62
C ILE A 124 21.18 1.42 -7.85
N LEU A 125 20.56 2.14 -6.92
CA LEU A 125 20.39 3.60 -7.02
C LEU A 125 21.72 4.35 -7.04
N SER A 126 22.76 3.83 -6.37
CA SER A 126 24.13 4.40 -6.44
C SER A 126 24.93 3.94 -7.65
N GLY A 127 24.49 2.89 -8.37
CA GLY A 127 25.13 2.39 -9.59
C GLY A 127 26.25 1.39 -9.31
N LYS A 128 26.34 0.90 -8.07
CA LYS A 128 27.25 -0.18 -7.67
C LYS A 128 26.77 -1.55 -8.14
N GLU A 129 25.47 -1.69 -8.38
CA GLU A 129 24.85 -2.90 -8.91
C GLU A 129 23.85 -2.54 -10.03
N THR A 130 23.60 -3.49 -10.93
CA THR A 130 22.61 -3.35 -12.00
C THR A 130 21.37 -4.16 -11.64
N PHE A 131 20.18 -3.60 -11.89
CA PHE A 131 18.93 -4.32 -11.66
C PHE A 131 18.80 -5.55 -12.57
N ASP A 132 18.68 -6.74 -11.97
CA ASP A 132 18.48 -7.98 -12.71
C ASP A 132 17.02 -8.15 -13.13
N LYS A 133 16.67 -7.54 -14.27
CA LYS A 133 15.32 -7.63 -14.85
C LYS A 133 14.87 -9.06 -15.14
N LYS A 134 15.79 -10.01 -15.37
CA LYS A 134 15.41 -11.41 -15.66
C LYS A 134 15.00 -12.11 -14.37
N LYS A 135 15.79 -11.95 -13.31
CA LYS A 135 15.49 -12.55 -11.99
C LYS A 135 14.15 -12.07 -11.43
N TYR A 136 13.83 -10.79 -11.58
CA TYR A 136 12.63 -10.21 -10.97
C TYR A 136 11.42 -10.14 -11.89
N LYS A 137 11.50 -10.61 -13.15
CA LYS A 137 10.43 -10.48 -14.15
C LYS A 137 9.08 -11.00 -13.66
N ASP A 138 9.08 -12.20 -13.06
CA ASP A 138 7.85 -12.90 -12.64
C ASP A 138 7.59 -12.79 -11.12
N ARG A 139 8.40 -11.98 -10.41
CA ARG A 139 8.31 -11.80 -8.95
C ARG A 139 7.50 -10.54 -8.62
N VAL A 140 6.20 -10.57 -8.93
CA VAL A 140 5.29 -9.41 -8.86
C VAL A 140 5.26 -8.77 -7.46
N SER A 141 5.16 -9.59 -6.41
CA SER A 141 5.20 -9.16 -5.00
C SER A 141 6.44 -8.32 -4.67
N ILE A 142 7.62 -8.74 -5.14
CA ILE A 142 8.88 -8.01 -5.01
C ILE A 142 8.81 -6.70 -5.80
N GLN A 143 8.30 -6.71 -7.03
CA GLN A 143 8.15 -5.48 -7.82
C GLN A 143 7.28 -4.44 -7.11
N TYR A 144 6.17 -4.84 -6.46
CA TYR A 144 5.36 -3.95 -5.60
C TYR A 144 6.15 -3.41 -4.39
N ALA A 145 6.96 -4.25 -3.75
CA ALA A 145 7.78 -3.81 -2.63
C ALA A 145 8.90 -2.85 -3.07
N ILE A 146 9.43 -3.02 -4.29
CA ILE A 146 10.39 -2.11 -4.91
C ILE A 146 9.77 -0.72 -5.08
N THR A 147 8.55 -0.60 -5.61
CA THR A 147 7.94 0.74 -5.85
C THR A 147 7.76 1.54 -4.56
N THR A 148 7.27 0.92 -3.49
CA THR A 148 7.14 1.59 -2.18
C THR A 148 8.49 1.90 -1.53
N SER A 149 9.48 1.00 -1.70
CA SER A 149 10.85 1.21 -1.22
C SER A 149 11.57 2.35 -1.93
N LEU A 150 11.33 2.50 -3.25
CA LEU A 150 11.82 3.62 -4.05
C LEU A 150 11.13 4.91 -3.65
N PHE A 151 9.81 4.88 -3.46
CA PHE A 151 9.04 6.05 -3.02
C PHE A 151 9.57 6.59 -1.69
N GLY A 152 9.80 5.72 -0.71
CA GLY A 152 10.35 6.13 0.60
C GLY A 152 11.75 6.75 0.53
N ARG A 153 12.56 6.35 -0.46
CA ARG A 153 13.88 6.94 -0.72
C ARG A 153 13.78 8.27 -1.44
N CYS A 154 12.99 8.34 -2.51
CA CYS A 154 12.77 9.56 -3.28
C CYS A 154 12.11 10.66 -2.42
N SER A 155 11.24 10.27 -1.48
CA SER A 155 10.63 11.22 -0.53
C SER A 155 11.64 11.84 0.43
N LYS A 156 12.77 11.17 0.70
CA LYS A 156 13.85 11.69 1.55
C LYS A 156 14.89 12.45 0.73
N ASP A 157 15.18 11.99 -0.47
CA ASP A 157 16.14 12.58 -1.39
C ASP A 157 15.58 12.62 -2.82
N LEU A 158 15.21 13.84 -3.24
CA LEU A 158 14.61 14.11 -4.54
C LEU A 158 15.55 13.80 -5.71
N GLN A 159 16.88 13.77 -5.48
CA GLN A 159 17.85 13.44 -6.52
C GLN A 159 17.77 11.97 -6.94
N LEU A 160 17.19 11.10 -6.09
CA LEU A 160 17.03 9.68 -6.36
C LEU A 160 15.91 9.37 -7.36
N ILE A 161 15.06 10.35 -7.73
CA ILE A 161 13.99 10.15 -8.72
C ILE A 161 14.59 9.70 -10.07
N THR A 162 15.64 10.38 -10.55
CA THR A 162 16.26 10.04 -11.85
C THR A 162 16.91 8.65 -11.84
N PRO A 163 17.76 8.28 -10.85
CA PRO A 163 18.28 6.92 -10.73
C PRO A 163 17.19 5.87 -10.56
N ALA A 164 16.13 6.15 -9.80
CA ALA A 164 15.00 5.23 -9.64
C ALA A 164 14.34 4.94 -10.99
N MET A 165 14.05 6.00 -11.77
CA MET A 165 13.48 5.86 -13.11
C MET A 165 14.38 5.04 -14.03
N THR A 166 15.63 5.47 -14.20
CA THR A 166 16.54 4.96 -15.23
C THR A 166 17.16 3.61 -14.89
N ARG A 167 17.35 3.27 -13.61
CA ARG A 167 18.05 2.04 -13.20
C ARG A 167 17.11 0.91 -12.78
N ILE A 168 15.84 1.21 -12.49
CA ILE A 168 14.87 0.21 -12.01
C ILE A 168 13.55 0.30 -12.76
N ILE A 169 12.89 1.47 -12.78
CA ILE A 169 11.52 1.58 -13.33
C ILE A 169 11.48 1.30 -14.83
N ASP A 170 12.50 1.69 -15.59
CA ASP A 170 12.64 1.36 -17.02
C ASP A 170 12.88 -0.14 -17.29
N HIS A 171 13.06 -0.95 -16.24
CA HIS A 171 13.39 -2.38 -16.34
C HIS A 171 12.34 -3.30 -15.73
N ILE A 172 11.26 -2.75 -15.18
CA ILE A 172 10.10 -3.50 -14.67
C ILE A 172 8.88 -3.34 -15.60
N PRO A 173 7.87 -4.20 -15.51
CA PRO A 173 6.64 -4.03 -16.28
C PRO A 173 6.03 -2.64 -16.07
N PRO A 174 5.57 -1.97 -17.15
CA PRO A 174 5.12 -0.58 -17.08
C PRO A 174 3.90 -0.39 -16.18
N GLU A 175 3.09 -1.42 -15.98
CA GLU A 175 1.95 -1.41 -15.04
C GLU A 175 2.44 -1.17 -13.61
N ILE A 176 3.55 -1.81 -13.21
CA ILE A 176 4.15 -1.60 -11.89
C ILE A 176 4.90 -0.26 -11.85
N GLY A 177 5.55 0.13 -12.94
CA GLY A 177 6.15 1.46 -13.07
C GLY A 177 5.13 2.59 -12.87
N ALA A 178 3.92 2.43 -13.41
CA ALA A 178 2.84 3.40 -13.29
C ALA A 178 2.42 3.60 -11.83
N ILE A 179 2.46 2.52 -11.03
CA ILE A 179 2.21 2.61 -9.59
C ILE A 179 3.23 3.54 -8.93
N PHE A 180 4.53 3.34 -9.18
CA PHE A 180 5.57 4.20 -8.59
C PHE A 180 5.39 5.67 -8.98
N VAL A 181 5.16 5.95 -10.26
CA VAL A 181 4.94 7.32 -10.75
C VAL A 181 3.66 7.92 -10.13
N ALA A 182 2.58 7.14 -10.04
CA ALA A 182 1.35 7.58 -9.38
C ALA A 182 1.56 7.86 -7.88
N LEU A 183 2.38 7.06 -7.19
CA LEU A 183 2.75 7.33 -5.79
C LEU A 183 3.48 8.67 -5.65
N LEU A 184 4.47 8.93 -6.50
CA LEU A 184 5.21 10.21 -6.51
C LEU A 184 4.28 11.40 -6.76
N LEU A 185 3.37 11.30 -7.74
CA LEU A 185 2.42 12.36 -8.09
C LEU A 185 1.35 12.59 -7.00
N ARG A 186 0.97 11.55 -6.26
CA ARG A 186 -0.06 11.61 -5.20
C ARG A 186 0.51 11.90 -3.82
N ALA A 187 1.82 12.06 -3.67
CA ALA A 187 2.42 12.45 -2.41
C ALA A 187 1.87 13.81 -1.96
N ASP A 188 1.58 13.96 -0.66
CA ASP A 188 1.17 15.27 -0.13
C ASP A 188 2.37 16.24 -0.02
N ASP A 189 3.61 15.73 -0.18
CA ASP A 189 4.82 16.55 -0.24
C ASP A 189 4.90 17.32 -1.57
N ARG A 190 4.62 18.64 -1.50
CA ARG A 190 4.68 19.55 -2.65
C ARG A 190 6.06 19.59 -3.31
N ARG A 191 7.15 19.38 -2.57
CA ARG A 191 8.52 19.38 -3.13
C ARG A 191 8.72 18.13 -3.98
N LEU A 192 8.30 16.98 -3.48
CA LEU A 192 8.35 15.72 -4.22
C LEU A 192 7.49 15.78 -5.47
N ALA A 193 6.26 16.29 -5.36
CA ALA A 193 5.38 16.47 -6.51
C ALA A 193 6.01 17.41 -7.55
N ALA A 194 6.53 18.57 -7.14
CA ALA A 194 7.19 19.52 -8.03
C ALA A 194 8.43 18.94 -8.73
N ALA A 195 9.30 18.24 -7.97
CA ALA A 195 10.47 17.57 -8.53
C ALA A 195 10.08 16.46 -9.51
N THR A 196 9.00 15.74 -9.22
CA THR A 196 8.46 14.66 -10.07
C THR A 196 7.97 15.20 -11.41
N VAL A 197 7.15 16.26 -11.40
CA VAL A 197 6.61 16.86 -12.64
C VAL A 197 7.65 17.63 -13.44
N ALA A 198 8.75 18.07 -12.82
CA ALA A 198 9.87 18.70 -13.50
C ALA A 198 10.92 17.68 -14.00
N ASN A 199 10.84 16.41 -13.59
CA ASN A 199 11.83 15.40 -13.94
C ASN A 199 11.61 14.91 -15.38
N ARG A 200 12.58 15.19 -16.26
CA ARG A 200 12.54 14.82 -17.68
C ARG A 200 12.24 13.33 -17.92
N HIS A 201 12.87 12.43 -17.16
CA HIS A 201 12.65 10.99 -17.33
C HIS A 201 11.24 10.58 -16.90
N VAL A 202 10.70 11.17 -15.84
CA VAL A 202 9.31 10.94 -15.43
C VAL A 202 8.35 11.43 -16.51
N ILE A 203 8.56 12.64 -17.07
CA ILE A 203 7.71 13.20 -18.12
C ILE A 203 7.74 12.31 -19.38
N GLU A 204 8.93 11.93 -19.86
CA GLU A 204 9.08 11.07 -21.04
C GLU A 204 8.42 9.70 -20.82
N TRP A 205 8.63 9.10 -19.65
CA TRP A 205 8.04 7.82 -19.29
C TRP A 205 6.51 7.91 -19.17
N ALA A 206 5.99 8.92 -18.48
CA ALA A 206 4.55 9.11 -18.27
C ALA A 206 3.82 9.43 -19.58
N THR A 207 4.47 10.16 -20.50
CA THR A 207 3.93 10.44 -21.83
C THR A 207 3.80 9.16 -22.66
N ARG A 208 4.81 8.29 -22.60
CA ARG A 208 4.79 6.98 -23.28
C ARG A 208 3.70 6.04 -22.72
N HIS A 209 3.43 6.13 -21.42
CA HIS A 209 2.52 5.21 -20.71
C HIS A 209 1.26 5.90 -20.17
N ARG A 210 0.77 6.94 -20.86
CA ARG A 210 -0.30 7.81 -20.40
C ARG A 210 -1.54 7.07 -19.90
N GLN A 211 -1.99 6.05 -20.64
CA GLN A 211 -3.17 5.26 -20.31
C GLN A 211 -3.04 4.55 -18.95
N LEU A 212 -1.84 4.08 -18.58
CA LEU A 212 -1.60 3.42 -17.30
C LEU A 212 -1.65 4.41 -16.14
N ILE A 213 -1.11 5.62 -16.33
CA ILE A 213 -1.20 6.70 -15.34
C ILE A 213 -2.65 7.15 -15.15
N GLU A 214 -3.41 7.28 -16.24
CA GLU A 214 -4.83 7.62 -16.19
C GLU A 214 -5.65 6.52 -15.49
N ALA A 215 -5.37 5.24 -15.74
CA ALA A 215 -6.01 4.13 -15.03
C ALA A 215 -5.69 4.11 -13.52
N GLU A 216 -4.44 4.41 -13.14
CA GLU A 216 -4.06 4.58 -11.74
C GLU A 216 -4.74 5.81 -11.11
N ASN A 217 -4.98 6.87 -11.89
CA ASN A 217 -5.58 8.12 -11.43
C ASN A 217 -7.11 8.12 -11.37
N ASN A 218 -7.78 7.39 -12.26
CA ASN A 218 -9.23 7.25 -12.22
C ASN A 218 -9.64 6.49 -10.95
N ASP A 219 -10.14 7.25 -9.99
CA ASP A 219 -10.86 6.75 -8.85
C ASP A 219 -12.25 6.37 -9.35
N GLY A 220 -12.61 5.09 -9.24
CA GLY A 220 -14.00 4.66 -9.33
C GLY A 220 -14.76 5.28 -8.15
N HIS A 221 -15.14 6.55 -8.29
CA HIS A 221 -16.23 7.14 -7.54
C HIS A 221 -17.52 6.64 -8.18
N VAL A 222 -17.98 5.49 -7.72
CA VAL A 222 -19.39 5.08 -7.77
C VAL A 222 -19.79 4.74 -6.35
#